data_AF-A0A7W0QRF1-F1
#
_entry.id   AF-A0A7W0QRF1-F1
#
_cell.length_a   1.000
_cell.length_b   1.000
_cell.length_c   1.000
_cell.angle_alpha   90.00
_cell.angle_beta   90.00
_cell.angle_gamma   90.00
#
_symmetry.space_group_name_H-M   'P 1'
#
loop_
_entity.id
_entity.type
_entity.pdbx_description
1 polymer ?
#
loop_
_entity_poly.entity_id
_entity_poly.type
_entity_poly.pdbx_seq_one_letter_code
_entity_poly.pdbx_strand_id
1 'polypeptide(L)'
;LEAAESVMAAGRAGDVMESVISLAAIHLVLVVADEPRFTMLETIREFALECLTKAGEEGASRRGHAVYFTSLAENAIPFYDGPQANNYRIKIERELENCRAALGWSVAGGDRELAIRLSGALYRVWWNLHDLNGQGWQEYIDEGRRWLERALEMRDGLPLAILVEAIMGAATYALLAGDLDRAQAWGEELRQRSEREGQPYGQFNAYQILGRIAMDRRDLTSARNYFDKALASAPLIRDPDNHAAIALMHLGFVAERSGYLERAETRFRDAVAHSRLSGNAFILHEALVSMGRVGLDRGNLAEAMKVLHECYQWSREEPSRYVTSDALIAMSLVALGVRDQKQAVRLLAAATTSLKLVMGQLECTVAMDRIRDVTPKPVFNTAWEHGERMSWTEIDAEVASLLGHVLDHAAPAAAVSGDPRLTPREREVLRLVAEGKSNRAIGDALSISERTVENHVQHILARLNLESRTAAATWAVRHGLV
;
A
#
# COMPACT_ATOMS: atom_id res chain seq x y z
N LEU A 1 1.24 27.00 20.97
CA LEU A 1 2.27 27.59 21.86
C LEU A 1 3.69 27.20 21.44
N GLU A 2 3.99 25.90 21.32
CA GLU A 2 5.32 25.38 20.90
C GLU A 2 5.89 26.08 19.65
N ALA A 3 5.05 26.31 18.62
CA ALA A 3 5.44 27.06 17.43
C ALA A 3 5.87 28.51 17.73
N ALA A 4 5.14 29.22 18.60
CA ALA A 4 5.46 30.60 18.97
C ALA A 4 6.75 30.67 19.80
N GLU A 5 6.95 29.71 20.72
CA GLU A 5 8.18 29.59 21.51
C GLU A 5 9.40 29.32 20.64
N SER A 6 9.25 28.49 19.60
CA SER A 6 10.33 28.19 18.65
C SER A 6 10.70 29.36 17.74
N VAL A 7 9.76 30.27 17.45
CA VAL A 7 9.99 31.44 16.57
C VAL A 7 10.62 32.60 17.33
N MET A 8 10.32 32.72 18.63
CA MET A 8 10.90 33.74 19.49
C MET A 8 12.38 33.42 19.75
N ALA A 9 13.25 34.42 19.63
CA ALA A 9 14.70 34.25 19.79
C ALA A 9 15.08 33.56 21.10
N ALA A 10 16.09 32.69 21.05
CA ALA A 10 16.67 32.02 22.22
C ALA A 10 17.01 33.03 23.32
N GLY A 11 16.28 32.98 24.44
CA GLY A 11 16.43 33.91 25.57
C GLY A 11 15.13 34.58 26.06
N ARG A 12 14.02 34.50 25.30
CA ARG A 12 12.69 35.02 25.71
C ARG A 12 11.60 33.95 25.86
N ALA A 13 11.96 32.67 25.78
CA ALA A 13 10.99 31.56 25.79
C ALA A 13 10.08 31.52 27.03
N GLY A 14 10.57 31.92 28.20
CA GLY A 14 9.79 31.97 29.44
C GLY A 14 8.69 33.04 29.47
N ASP A 15 8.75 34.05 28.59
CA ASP A 15 7.81 35.18 28.52
C ASP A 15 6.71 34.95 27.46
N VAL A 16 6.85 33.92 26.59
CA VAL A 16 5.93 33.72 25.46
C VAL A 16 4.53 33.32 25.93
N MET A 17 4.42 32.41 26.90
CA MET A 17 3.14 32.01 27.45
C MET A 17 2.44 33.19 28.15
N GLU A 18 3.15 33.92 29.00
CA GLU A 18 2.60 35.09 29.71
C GLU A 18 2.17 36.19 28.73
N SER A 19 2.99 36.46 27.70
CA SER A 19 2.67 37.41 26.64
C SER A 19 1.43 37.00 25.84
N VAL A 20 1.31 35.72 25.45
CA VAL A 20 0.16 35.22 24.69
C VAL A 20 -1.12 35.25 25.55
N ILE A 21 -1.03 34.90 26.84
CA ILE A 21 -2.14 35.02 27.79
C ILE A 21 -2.56 36.49 27.95
N SER A 22 -1.59 37.41 28.07
CA SER A 22 -1.86 38.85 28.17
C SER A 22 -2.57 39.38 26.92
N LEU A 23 -2.09 39.01 25.73
CA LEU A 23 -2.73 39.35 24.45
C LEU A 23 -4.15 38.76 24.33
N ALA A 24 -4.37 37.55 24.85
CA ALA A 24 -5.68 36.93 24.90
C ALA A 24 -6.63 37.66 25.86
N ALA A 25 -6.14 38.12 27.01
CA ALA A 25 -6.93 38.89 27.97
C ALA A 25 -7.45 40.22 27.38
N ILE A 26 -6.74 40.80 26.41
CA ILE A 26 -7.16 42.01 25.69
C ILE A 26 -7.75 41.73 24.30
N HIS A 27 -8.12 40.47 24.00
CA HIS A 27 -8.77 40.05 22.75
C HIS A 27 -7.98 40.34 21.46
N LEU A 28 -6.66 40.52 21.55
CA LEU A 28 -5.80 40.62 20.37
C LEU A 28 -5.48 39.23 19.78
N VAL A 29 -5.51 38.21 20.64
CA VAL A 29 -5.41 36.80 20.27
C VAL A 29 -6.64 36.09 20.84
N LEU A 30 -7.23 35.19 20.08
CA LEU A 30 -8.41 34.41 20.47
C LEU A 30 -7.99 32.98 20.76
N VAL A 31 -8.44 32.43 21.88
CA VAL A 31 -8.25 31.01 22.21
C VAL A 31 -9.34 30.21 21.50
N VAL A 32 -8.93 29.20 20.73
CA VAL A 32 -9.88 28.25 20.13
C VAL A 32 -10.23 27.21 21.21
N ALA A 33 -11.53 26.94 21.41
CA ALA A 33 -11.99 26.03 22.46
C ALA A 33 -11.35 24.62 22.33
N ASP A 34 -11.15 23.97 23.48
CA ASP A 34 -10.64 22.60 23.68
C ASP A 34 -9.13 22.33 23.42
N GLU A 35 -8.33 23.30 22.96
CA GLU A 35 -6.87 23.18 22.82
C GLU A 35 -6.15 24.53 23.08
N PRO A 36 -4.86 24.57 23.47
CA PRO A 36 -4.09 25.83 23.60
C PRO A 36 -3.69 26.39 22.21
N ARG A 37 -4.68 26.56 21.33
CA ARG A 37 -4.55 27.15 20.00
C ARG A 37 -5.01 28.59 20.03
N PHE A 38 -4.30 29.40 19.26
CA PHE A 38 -4.42 30.84 19.24
C PHE A 38 -4.68 31.27 17.80
N THR A 39 -5.72 32.06 17.58
CA THR A 39 -5.98 32.73 16.31
C THR A 39 -6.00 34.24 16.51
N MET A 40 -5.91 35.00 15.44
CA MET A 40 -5.85 36.45 15.49
C MET A 40 -6.69 37.01 14.34
N LEU A 41 -7.43 38.09 14.61
CA LEU A 41 -8.18 38.78 13.56
C LEU A 41 -7.21 39.32 12.50
N GLU A 42 -7.62 39.28 11.23
CA GLU A 42 -6.76 39.67 10.11
C GLU A 42 -6.17 41.08 10.26
N THR A 43 -6.95 42.04 10.74
CA THR A 43 -6.49 43.41 10.98
C THR A 43 -5.40 43.50 12.06
N ILE A 44 -5.49 42.69 13.12
CA ILE A 44 -4.45 42.62 14.15
C ILE A 44 -3.21 41.91 13.60
N ARG A 45 -3.39 40.90 12.74
CA ARG A 45 -2.29 40.21 12.04
C ARG A 45 -1.50 41.17 11.15
N GLU A 46 -2.18 42.03 10.39
CA GLU A 46 -1.55 43.05 9.55
C GLU A 46 -0.76 44.04 10.40
N PHE A 47 -1.35 44.55 11.48
CA PHE A 47 -0.67 45.46 12.40
C PHE A 47 0.55 44.81 13.07
N ALA A 48 0.46 43.55 13.48
CA ALA A 48 1.57 42.81 14.07
C ALA A 48 2.71 42.60 13.06
N LEU A 49 2.38 42.30 11.80
CA LEU A 49 3.36 42.20 10.72
C LEU A 49 4.07 43.54 10.48
N GLU A 50 3.33 44.65 10.43
CA GLU A 50 3.95 45.99 10.31
C GLU A 50 4.90 46.29 11.47
N CYS A 51 4.54 45.90 12.70
CA CYS A 51 5.40 46.04 13.87
C CYS A 51 6.69 45.22 13.71
N LEU A 52 6.58 43.97 13.26
CA LEU A 52 7.75 43.11 12.98
C LEU A 52 8.67 43.72 11.92
N THR A 53 8.09 44.26 10.84
CA THR A 53 8.84 44.92 9.76
C THR A 53 9.56 46.16 10.29
N LYS A 54 8.87 47.01 11.06
CA LYS A 54 9.47 48.21 11.69
C LYS A 54 10.59 47.87 12.68
N ALA A 55 10.48 46.73 13.37
CA ALA A 55 11.52 46.21 14.26
C ALA A 55 12.70 45.56 13.52
N GLY A 56 12.58 45.30 12.21
CA GLY A 56 13.61 44.59 11.45
C GLY A 56 13.68 43.09 11.75
N GLU A 57 12.68 42.53 12.43
CA GLU A 57 12.66 41.14 12.89
C GLU A 57 11.92 40.20 11.91
N GLU A 58 11.20 40.74 10.92
CA GLU A 58 10.37 39.98 9.97
C GLU A 58 11.10 38.80 9.32
N GLY A 59 12.30 39.01 8.78
CA GLY A 59 13.06 37.96 8.12
C GLY A 59 13.45 36.82 9.06
N ALA A 60 13.89 37.15 10.27
CA ALA A 60 14.28 36.16 11.28
C ALA A 60 13.07 35.36 11.78
N SER A 61 11.94 36.02 12.05
CA SER A 61 10.72 35.36 12.52
C SER A 61 10.11 34.46 11.44
N ARG A 62 10.06 34.91 10.17
CA ARG A 62 9.55 34.07 9.07
C ARG A 62 10.46 32.85 8.82
N ARG A 63 11.78 33.02 8.92
CA ARG A 63 12.72 31.88 8.86
C ARG A 63 12.49 30.91 10.02
N GLY A 64 12.37 31.41 11.25
CA GLY A 64 12.08 30.59 12.42
C GLY A 64 10.78 29.78 12.26
N HIS A 65 9.74 30.43 11.72
CA HIS A 65 8.47 29.79 11.41
C HIS A 65 8.65 28.67 10.36
N ALA A 66 9.36 28.95 9.26
CA ALA A 66 9.62 27.96 8.23
C ALA A 66 10.46 26.78 8.76
N VAL A 67 11.47 27.02 9.60
CA VAL A 67 12.27 25.95 10.25
C VAL A 67 11.40 25.08 11.15
N TYR A 68 10.52 25.69 11.95
CA TYR A 68 9.63 24.95 12.86
C TYR A 68 8.67 24.03 12.08
N PHE A 69 7.96 24.56 11.09
CA PHE A 69 7.00 23.77 10.31
C PHE A 69 7.68 22.75 9.39
N THR A 70 8.90 23.03 8.91
CA THR A 70 9.75 22.02 8.25
C THR A 70 10.05 20.86 9.18
N SER A 71 10.54 21.14 10.39
CA SER A 71 10.85 20.11 11.38
C SER A 71 9.60 19.33 11.82
N LEU A 72 8.46 20.01 11.97
CA LEU A 72 7.18 19.38 12.30
C LEU A 72 6.77 18.37 11.22
N ALA A 73 6.88 18.75 9.94
CA ALA A 73 6.55 17.88 8.82
C ALA A 73 7.55 16.71 8.69
N GLU A 74 8.85 16.97 8.82
CA GLU A 74 9.89 15.92 8.76
C GLU A 74 9.76 14.89 9.88
N ASN A 75 9.42 15.32 11.09
CA ASN A 75 9.21 14.44 12.23
C ASN A 75 7.99 13.53 12.05
N ALA A 76 7.06 13.88 11.16
CA ALA A 76 5.92 13.02 10.82
C ALA A 76 6.27 11.91 9.82
N ILE A 77 7.37 12.06 9.05
CA ILE A 77 7.75 11.13 7.97
C ILE A 77 7.79 9.66 8.42
N PRO A 78 8.46 9.29 9.53
CA PRO A 78 8.57 7.90 9.94
C PRO A 78 7.23 7.25 10.33
N PHE A 79 6.20 8.06 10.58
CA PHE A 79 4.93 7.59 11.11
C PHE A 79 3.84 7.51 10.05
N TYR A 80 4.05 8.02 8.83
CA TYR A 80 3.03 8.02 7.76
C TYR A 80 2.55 6.62 7.37
N ASP A 81 3.40 5.62 7.53
CA ASP A 81 3.07 4.26 7.12
C ASP A 81 2.70 3.37 8.32
N GLY A 82 2.88 3.86 9.56
CA GLY A 82 2.72 3.08 10.79
C GLY A 82 1.39 3.32 11.55
N PRO A 83 1.20 2.72 12.74
CA PRO A 83 -0.05 2.82 13.51
C PRO A 83 -0.39 4.24 13.98
N GLN A 84 0.57 5.16 13.92
CA GLN A 84 0.39 6.57 14.31
C GLN A 84 0.09 7.47 13.10
N ALA A 85 0.03 6.92 11.88
CA ALA A 85 -0.16 7.67 10.65
C ALA A 85 -1.34 8.63 10.73
N ASN A 86 -2.49 8.15 11.21
CA ASN A 86 -3.70 8.96 11.30
C ASN A 86 -3.55 10.13 12.30
N ASN A 87 -2.87 9.92 13.44
CA ASN A 87 -2.65 10.95 14.44
C ASN A 87 -1.73 12.05 13.91
N TYR A 88 -0.63 11.68 13.24
CA TYR A 88 0.27 12.64 12.62
C TYR A 88 -0.37 13.36 11.43
N ARG A 89 -1.16 12.65 10.62
CA ARG A 89 -1.96 13.23 9.55
C ARG A 89 -2.87 14.34 10.08
N ILE A 90 -3.69 14.04 11.10
CA ILE A 90 -4.59 15.04 11.74
C ILE A 90 -3.79 16.22 12.30
N LYS A 91 -2.62 15.96 12.91
CA LYS A 91 -1.75 17.00 13.44
C LYS A 91 -1.24 17.95 12.34
N ILE A 92 -0.73 17.41 11.24
CA ILE A 92 -0.22 18.23 10.11
C ILE A 92 -1.36 18.93 9.39
N GLU A 93 -2.51 18.27 9.22
CA GLU A 93 -3.72 18.85 8.61
C GLU A 93 -4.16 20.13 9.30
N ARG A 94 -4.18 20.14 10.63
CA ARG A 94 -4.53 21.31 11.43
C ARG A 94 -3.57 22.48 11.22
N GLU A 95 -2.34 22.19 10.80
CA GLU A 95 -1.24 23.14 10.60
C GLU A 95 -0.95 23.41 9.12
N LEU A 96 -1.80 22.91 8.20
CA LEU A 96 -1.52 22.97 6.76
C LEU A 96 -1.39 24.40 6.23
N GLU A 97 -2.18 25.35 6.73
CA GLU A 97 -2.05 26.77 6.36
C GLU A 97 -0.70 27.37 6.81
N ASN A 98 -0.20 26.97 7.98
CA ASN A 98 1.12 27.38 8.44
C ASN A 98 2.22 26.76 7.57
N CYS A 99 2.08 25.49 7.19
CA CYS A 99 2.96 24.84 6.23
C CYS A 99 2.94 25.54 4.85
N ARG A 100 1.76 25.93 4.34
CA ARG A 100 1.60 26.69 3.08
C ARG A 100 2.28 28.06 3.18
N ALA A 101 2.10 28.77 4.29
CA ALA A 101 2.75 30.06 4.52
C ALA A 101 4.28 29.94 4.59
N ALA A 102 4.79 28.90 5.26
CA ALA A 102 6.21 28.58 5.31
C ALA A 102 6.78 28.26 3.92
N LEU A 103 6.11 27.41 3.13
CA LEU A 103 6.49 27.10 1.75
C LEU A 103 6.52 28.34 0.86
N GLY A 104 5.45 29.13 0.90
CA GLY A 104 5.34 30.35 0.09
C GLY A 104 6.47 31.34 0.40
N TRP A 105 6.81 31.51 1.69
CA TRP A 105 7.93 32.35 2.08
C TRP A 105 9.28 31.78 1.64
N SER A 106 9.54 30.48 1.87
CA SER A 106 10.81 29.85 1.49
C SER A 106 11.06 29.91 -0.03
N VAL A 107 10.02 29.68 -0.83
CA VAL A 107 10.10 29.79 -2.30
C VAL A 107 10.29 31.23 -2.76
N ALA A 108 9.50 32.18 -2.23
CA ALA A 108 9.61 33.58 -2.62
C ALA A 108 10.92 34.24 -2.17
N GLY A 109 11.42 33.86 -0.99
CA GLY A 109 12.66 34.36 -0.40
C GLY A 109 13.93 33.67 -0.91
N GLY A 110 13.81 32.61 -1.71
CA GLY A 110 14.94 31.86 -2.25
C GLY A 110 15.65 30.95 -1.24
N ASP A 111 15.01 30.62 -0.11
CA ASP A 111 15.52 29.62 0.83
C ASP A 111 15.30 28.20 0.30
N ARG A 112 16.18 27.81 -0.63
CA ARG A 112 16.13 26.54 -1.35
C ARG A 112 16.11 25.31 -0.44
N GLU A 113 16.79 25.35 0.70
CA GLU A 113 16.87 24.19 1.59
C GLU A 113 15.53 23.95 2.27
N LEU A 114 14.95 24.98 2.88
CA LEU A 114 13.65 24.86 3.56
C LEU A 114 12.53 24.56 2.56
N ALA A 115 12.55 25.17 1.38
CA ALA A 115 11.55 24.92 0.35
C ALA A 115 11.52 23.44 -0.07
N ILE A 116 12.69 22.83 -0.28
CA ILE A 116 12.78 21.42 -0.70
C ILE A 116 12.43 20.48 0.45
N ARG A 117 12.97 20.72 1.65
CA ARG A 117 12.70 19.87 2.83
C ARG A 117 11.22 19.84 3.17
N LEU A 118 10.58 21.00 3.25
CA LEU A 118 9.16 21.09 3.59
C LEU A 118 8.26 20.50 2.50
N SER A 119 8.53 20.79 1.23
CA SER A 119 7.73 20.21 0.13
C SER A 119 7.90 18.69 0.03
N GLY A 120 9.11 18.18 0.22
CA GLY A 120 9.41 16.75 0.31
C GLY A 120 8.76 16.07 1.52
N ALA A 121 8.67 16.73 2.68
CA ALA A 121 7.98 16.15 3.83
C ALA A 121 6.45 16.08 3.64
N LEU A 122 5.86 17.01 2.89
CA LEU A 122 4.40 17.16 2.77
C LEU A 122 3.75 16.35 1.65
N TYR A 123 4.49 15.77 0.69
CA TYR A 123 3.85 15.08 -0.45
C TYR A 123 2.93 13.93 -0.03
N ARG A 124 3.32 13.19 1.02
CA ARG A 124 2.50 12.10 1.58
C ARG A 124 1.26 12.62 2.31
N VAL A 125 1.30 13.85 2.84
CA VAL A 125 0.13 14.47 3.46
C VAL A 125 -0.90 14.76 2.39
N TRP A 126 -0.53 15.53 1.36
CA TRP A 126 -1.45 15.88 0.27
C TRP A 126 -2.04 14.66 -0.44
N TRP A 127 -1.29 13.56 -0.53
CA TRP A 127 -1.79 12.27 -1.03
C TRP A 127 -2.95 11.70 -0.20
N ASN A 128 -2.87 11.84 1.12
CA ASN A 128 -3.83 11.28 2.08
C ASN A 128 -4.92 12.30 2.52
N LEU A 129 -4.89 13.54 2.01
CA LEU A 129 -5.95 14.52 2.24
C LEU A 129 -7.18 14.15 1.42
N HIS A 130 -8.16 13.57 2.09
CA HIS A 130 -9.44 13.23 1.49
C HIS A 130 -10.56 13.98 2.21
N ASP A 131 -11.14 14.96 1.51
CA ASP A 131 -12.45 15.55 1.83
C ASP A 131 -12.59 16.26 3.19
N LEU A 132 -11.63 17.11 3.55
CA LEU A 132 -11.75 17.93 4.78
C LEU A 132 -12.60 19.19 4.60
N ASN A 133 -12.78 19.68 3.36
CA ASN A 133 -13.43 20.97 3.07
C ASN A 133 -14.31 20.95 1.81
N GLY A 134 -14.69 19.78 1.30
CA GLY A 134 -15.39 19.66 0.01
C GLY A 134 -14.51 19.97 -1.22
N GLN A 135 -13.19 20.13 -1.03
CA GLN A 135 -12.21 20.16 -2.12
C GLN A 135 -11.93 18.73 -2.59
N GLY A 136 -11.95 18.54 -3.91
CA GLY A 136 -11.65 17.23 -4.50
C GLY A 136 -10.19 16.85 -4.27
N TRP A 137 -9.93 15.57 -4.01
CA TRP A 137 -8.57 15.01 -3.83
C TRP A 137 -7.58 15.47 -4.90
N GLN A 138 -8.03 15.60 -6.14
CA GLN A 138 -7.23 16.06 -7.28
C GLN A 138 -6.60 17.45 -7.05
N GLU A 139 -7.31 18.37 -6.38
CA GLU A 139 -6.82 19.73 -6.12
C GLU A 139 -5.63 19.74 -5.18
N TYR A 140 -5.64 18.90 -4.14
CA TYR A 140 -4.52 18.75 -3.20
C TYR A 140 -3.31 18.11 -3.86
N ILE A 141 -3.52 17.08 -4.69
CA ILE A 141 -2.44 16.47 -5.48
C ILE A 141 -1.79 17.51 -6.40
N ASP A 142 -2.61 18.30 -7.11
CA ASP A 142 -2.11 19.33 -8.00
C ASP A 142 -1.39 20.46 -7.25
N GLU A 143 -1.83 20.81 -6.05
CA GLU A 143 -1.13 21.76 -5.19
C GLU A 143 0.24 21.22 -4.75
N GLY A 144 0.28 20.00 -4.19
CA GLY A 144 1.53 19.38 -3.75
C GLY A 144 2.53 19.23 -4.90
N ARG A 145 2.05 18.87 -6.10
CA ARG A 145 2.84 18.81 -7.32
C ARG A 145 3.45 20.17 -7.68
N ARG A 146 2.65 21.24 -7.68
CA ARG A 146 3.18 22.60 -7.97
C ARG A 146 4.25 23.03 -6.97
N TRP A 147 4.05 22.78 -5.68
CA TRP A 147 5.05 23.12 -4.66
C TRP A 147 6.36 22.36 -4.85
N LEU A 148 6.30 21.04 -5.06
CA LEU A 148 7.48 20.21 -5.29
C LEU A 148 8.24 20.61 -6.56
N GLU A 149 7.53 20.81 -7.67
CA GLU A 149 8.16 21.20 -8.94
C GLU A 149 8.89 22.54 -8.78
N ARG A 150 8.24 23.52 -8.14
CA ARG A 150 8.84 24.84 -7.87
C ARG A 150 10.03 24.77 -6.92
N ALA A 151 9.97 23.92 -5.89
CA ALA A 151 11.09 23.71 -4.97
C ALA A 151 12.29 23.03 -5.68
N LEU A 152 12.02 22.03 -6.53
CA LEU A 152 13.05 21.30 -7.26
C LEU A 152 13.73 22.13 -8.36
N GLU A 153 13.12 23.21 -8.85
CA GLU A 153 13.80 24.20 -9.71
C GLU A 153 14.99 24.88 -8.98
N MET A 154 15.00 24.90 -7.65
CA MET A 154 16.04 25.52 -6.82
C MET A 154 17.09 24.52 -6.31
N ARG A 155 17.09 23.28 -6.80
CA ARG A 155 17.87 22.15 -6.23
C ARG A 155 19.37 22.18 -6.46
N ASP A 156 19.85 23.00 -7.40
CA ASP A 156 21.25 22.98 -7.83
C ASP A 156 22.22 23.21 -6.66
N GLY A 157 23.21 22.33 -6.53
CA GLY A 157 24.23 22.38 -5.49
C GLY A 157 23.78 21.91 -4.10
N LEU A 158 22.54 21.42 -3.93
CA LEU A 158 22.12 20.82 -2.66
C LEU A 158 22.55 19.34 -2.53
N PRO A 159 22.95 18.89 -1.33
CA PRO A 159 23.26 17.49 -1.04
C PRO A 159 22.08 16.56 -1.35
N LEU A 160 22.37 15.33 -1.81
CA LEU A 160 21.31 14.38 -2.16
C LEU A 160 20.40 14.08 -0.97
N ALA A 161 20.95 14.02 0.24
CA ALA A 161 20.20 13.75 1.47
C ALA A 161 19.00 14.69 1.68
N ILE A 162 19.07 15.93 1.19
CA ILE A 162 17.96 16.91 1.26
C ILE A 162 16.94 16.69 0.14
N LEU A 163 17.37 16.13 -0.99
CA LEU A 163 16.56 16.03 -2.21
C LEU A 163 15.74 14.75 -2.31
N VAL A 164 16.12 13.67 -1.60
CA VAL A 164 15.51 12.33 -1.78
C VAL A 164 13.98 12.40 -1.66
N GLU A 165 13.46 12.96 -0.56
CA GLU A 165 12.00 13.01 -0.34
C GLU A 165 11.27 13.86 -1.39
N ALA A 166 11.87 14.98 -1.80
CA ALA A 166 11.27 15.84 -2.82
C ALA A 166 11.25 15.17 -4.20
N ILE A 167 12.34 14.49 -4.59
CA ILE A 167 12.39 13.73 -5.85
C ILE A 167 11.40 12.56 -5.82
N MET A 168 11.29 11.86 -4.68
CA MET A 168 10.30 10.80 -4.50
C MET A 168 8.86 11.31 -4.64
N GLY A 169 8.54 12.44 -4.00
CA GLY A 169 7.24 13.08 -4.13
C GLY A 169 6.93 13.47 -5.57
N ALA A 170 7.88 14.09 -6.27
CA ALA A 170 7.71 14.54 -7.65
C ALA A 170 7.55 13.35 -8.61
N ALA A 171 8.35 12.30 -8.44
CA ALA A 171 8.21 11.06 -9.22
C ALA A 171 6.87 10.37 -8.95
N THR A 172 6.41 10.38 -7.70
CA THR A 172 5.11 9.81 -7.32
C THR A 172 3.99 10.55 -8.01
N TYR A 173 3.94 11.89 -7.94
CA TYR A 173 2.93 12.67 -8.66
C TYR A 173 2.99 12.54 -10.17
N ALA A 174 4.18 12.42 -10.76
CA ALA A 174 4.33 12.15 -12.18
C ALA A 174 3.74 10.78 -12.58
N LEU A 175 4.01 9.72 -11.81
CA LEU A 175 3.41 8.39 -12.02
C LEU A 175 1.88 8.43 -11.95
N LEU A 176 1.34 9.19 -11.00
CA LEU A 176 -0.11 9.33 -10.81
C LEU A 176 -0.79 10.07 -11.94
N ALA A 177 -0.11 11.07 -12.49
CA ALA A 177 -0.55 11.77 -13.70
C ALA A 177 -0.35 10.94 -14.99
N GLY A 178 0.29 9.76 -14.89
CA GLY A 178 0.68 8.95 -16.05
C GLY A 178 1.84 9.53 -16.87
N ASP A 179 2.53 10.57 -16.37
CA ASP A 179 3.70 11.18 -17.00
C ASP A 179 4.95 10.34 -16.71
N LEU A 180 5.05 9.20 -17.40
CA LEU A 180 6.11 8.23 -17.21
C LEU A 180 7.49 8.79 -17.59
N ASP A 181 7.57 9.75 -18.51
CA ASP A 181 8.85 10.33 -18.93
C ASP A 181 9.42 11.26 -17.86
N ARG A 182 8.56 12.08 -17.23
CA ARG A 182 8.99 12.91 -16.11
C ARG A 182 9.31 12.07 -14.88
N ALA A 183 8.54 11.02 -14.60
CA ALA A 183 8.87 10.06 -13.54
C ALA A 183 10.22 9.37 -13.80
N GLN A 184 10.50 9.00 -15.06
CA GLN A 184 11.76 8.37 -15.46
C GLN A 184 12.95 9.31 -15.24
N ALA A 185 12.81 10.59 -15.59
CA ALA A 185 13.86 11.59 -15.39
C ALA A 185 14.21 11.72 -13.89
N TRP A 186 13.19 11.80 -13.03
CA TRP A 186 13.39 11.86 -11.58
C TRP A 186 14.01 10.59 -11.00
N GLY A 187 13.51 9.42 -11.39
CA GLY A 187 14.04 8.13 -10.96
C GLY A 187 15.50 7.93 -11.36
N GLU A 188 15.86 8.36 -12.57
CA GLU A 188 17.23 8.25 -13.09
C GLU A 188 18.19 9.26 -12.44
N GLU A 189 17.75 10.50 -12.20
CA GLU A 189 18.53 11.50 -11.42
C GLU A 189 18.85 10.94 -10.02
N LEU A 190 17.83 10.41 -9.32
CA LEU A 190 17.99 9.82 -7.99
C LEU A 190 18.93 8.61 -8.03
N ARG A 191 18.78 7.72 -9.03
CA ARG A 191 19.65 6.55 -9.21
C ARG A 191 21.11 6.95 -9.38
N GLN A 192 21.40 7.82 -10.35
CA GLN A 192 22.76 8.23 -10.67
C GLN A 192 23.46 8.95 -9.51
N ARG A 193 22.73 9.79 -8.78
CA ARG A 193 23.31 10.50 -7.62
C ARG A 193 23.53 9.56 -6.45
N SER A 194 22.54 8.74 -6.12
CA SER A 194 22.63 7.82 -4.98
C SER A 194 23.66 6.71 -5.18
N GLU A 195 23.88 6.26 -6.41
CA GLU A 195 24.98 5.34 -6.75
C GLU A 195 26.35 6.02 -6.60
N ARG A 196 26.51 7.25 -7.10
CA ARG A 196 27.78 8.00 -6.97
C ARG A 196 28.13 8.36 -5.53
N GLU A 197 27.13 8.72 -4.74
CA GLU A 197 27.30 9.14 -3.34
C GLU A 197 27.25 7.95 -2.34
N GLY A 198 26.95 6.73 -2.82
CA GLY A 198 26.86 5.54 -1.97
C GLY A 198 25.74 5.61 -0.93
N GLN A 199 24.59 6.20 -1.29
CA GLN A 199 23.45 6.44 -0.39
C GLN A 199 22.36 5.37 -0.55
N PRO A 200 22.25 4.36 0.35
CA PRO A 200 21.36 3.22 0.16
C PRO A 200 19.88 3.60 0.12
N TYR A 201 19.46 4.59 0.92
CA TYR A 201 18.08 5.08 0.92
C TYR A 201 17.69 5.70 -0.42
N GLY A 202 18.58 6.49 -1.02
CA GLY A 202 18.36 7.03 -2.36
C GLY A 202 18.30 5.94 -3.43
N GLN A 203 19.16 4.93 -3.34
CA GLN A 203 19.20 3.81 -4.30
C GLN A 203 17.90 3.00 -4.25
N PHE A 204 17.45 2.62 -3.04
CA PHE A 204 16.18 1.92 -2.85
C PHE A 204 15.03 2.66 -3.54
N ASN A 205 14.88 3.95 -3.24
CA ASN A 205 13.77 4.73 -3.76
C ASN A 205 13.86 4.97 -5.27
N ALA A 206 15.06 5.14 -5.83
CA ALA A 206 15.26 5.17 -7.27
C ALA A 206 14.77 3.87 -7.94
N TYR A 207 15.15 2.72 -7.38
CA TYR A 207 14.73 1.43 -7.91
C TYR A 207 13.24 1.18 -7.75
N GLN A 208 12.60 1.65 -6.66
CA GLN A 208 11.14 1.59 -6.53
C GLN A 208 10.44 2.40 -7.63
N ILE A 209 10.90 3.63 -7.90
CA ILE A 209 10.34 4.49 -8.96
C ILE A 209 10.50 3.81 -10.33
N LEU A 210 11.72 3.41 -10.68
CA LEU A 210 12.03 2.79 -11.97
C LEU A 210 11.33 1.44 -12.16
N GLY A 211 11.19 0.66 -11.09
CA GLY A 211 10.44 -0.59 -11.09
C GLY A 211 8.95 -0.38 -11.40
N ARG A 212 8.32 0.63 -10.79
CA ARG A 212 6.92 1.00 -11.06
C ARG A 212 6.73 1.49 -12.50
N ILE A 213 7.64 2.33 -13.02
CA ILE A 213 7.61 2.76 -14.43
C ILE A 213 7.70 1.55 -15.37
N ALA A 214 8.58 0.60 -15.08
CA ALA A 214 8.71 -0.63 -15.87
C ALA A 214 7.44 -1.49 -15.83
N MET A 215 6.76 -1.58 -14.67
CA MET A 215 5.46 -2.25 -14.55
C MET A 215 4.38 -1.59 -15.42
N ASP A 216 4.31 -0.26 -15.42
CA ASP A 216 3.32 0.48 -16.21
C ASP A 216 3.58 0.37 -17.71
N ARG A 217 4.86 0.31 -18.11
CA ARG A 217 5.30 -0.03 -19.47
C ARG A 217 5.14 -1.51 -19.83
N ARG A 218 4.68 -2.34 -18.89
CA ARG A 218 4.54 -3.80 -19.01
C ARG A 218 5.87 -4.55 -19.25
N ASP A 219 7.01 -3.92 -18.95
CA ASP A 219 8.31 -4.58 -18.89
C ASP A 219 8.51 -5.21 -17.51
N LEU A 220 7.87 -6.37 -17.32
CA LEU A 220 7.91 -7.11 -16.06
C LEU A 220 9.31 -7.65 -15.73
N THR A 221 10.19 -7.80 -16.72
CA THR A 221 11.57 -8.27 -16.51
C THR A 221 12.41 -7.18 -15.86
N SER A 222 12.39 -5.97 -16.43
CA SER A 222 13.09 -4.83 -15.84
C SER A 222 12.49 -4.45 -14.49
N ALA A 223 11.16 -4.48 -14.36
CA ALA A 223 10.48 -4.23 -13.09
C ALA A 223 11.00 -5.15 -11.98
N ARG A 224 11.03 -6.47 -12.23
CA ARG A 224 11.57 -7.44 -11.28
C ARG A 224 13.01 -7.11 -10.90
N ASN A 225 13.87 -6.84 -11.87
CA ASN A 225 15.28 -6.55 -11.62
C ASN A 225 15.46 -5.30 -10.74
N TYR A 226 14.65 -4.27 -10.94
CA TYR A 226 14.69 -3.08 -10.09
C TYR A 226 14.20 -3.38 -8.68
N PHE A 227 13.08 -4.09 -8.51
CA PHE A 227 12.59 -4.41 -7.16
C PHE A 227 13.49 -5.41 -6.41
N ASP A 228 14.16 -6.33 -7.10
CA ASP A 228 15.19 -7.18 -6.50
C ASP A 228 16.38 -6.36 -5.99
N LYS A 229 16.82 -5.34 -6.74
CA LYS A 229 17.85 -4.39 -6.27
C LYS A 229 17.36 -3.57 -5.08
N ALA A 230 16.12 -3.10 -5.10
CA ALA A 230 15.54 -2.40 -3.97
C ALA A 230 15.50 -3.29 -2.71
N LEU A 231 15.04 -4.54 -2.85
CA LEU A 231 15.04 -5.51 -1.75
C LEU A 231 16.46 -5.75 -1.21
N ALA A 232 17.47 -5.83 -2.07
CA ALA A 232 18.87 -5.97 -1.66
C ALA A 232 19.42 -4.75 -0.91
N SER A 233 18.87 -3.54 -1.15
CA SER A 233 19.23 -2.32 -0.41
C SER A 233 18.55 -2.21 0.95
N ALA A 234 17.42 -2.88 1.18
CA ALA A 234 16.61 -2.75 2.39
C ALA A 234 17.40 -2.96 3.71
N PRO A 235 18.30 -3.96 3.86
CA PRO A 235 19.07 -4.16 5.09
C PRO A 235 20.04 -3.02 5.45
N LEU A 236 20.34 -2.13 4.50
CA LEU A 236 21.27 -1.02 4.67
C LEU A 236 20.57 0.30 5.06
N ILE A 237 19.24 0.26 5.22
CA ILE A 237 18.40 1.42 5.44
C ILE A 237 17.75 1.30 6.82
N ARG A 238 17.45 2.44 7.43
CA ARG A 238 16.66 2.47 8.67
C ARG A 238 15.29 1.84 8.41
N ASP A 239 14.82 1.03 9.35
CA ASP A 239 13.57 0.26 9.23
C ASP A 239 13.61 -0.72 8.03
N PRO A 240 14.49 -1.74 8.08
CA PRO A 240 14.69 -2.66 6.97
C PRO A 240 13.44 -3.49 6.67
N ASP A 241 12.62 -3.80 7.68
CA ASP A 241 11.38 -4.54 7.51
C ASP A 241 10.36 -3.75 6.68
N ASN A 242 10.21 -2.44 6.92
CA ASN A 242 9.32 -1.61 6.10
C ASN A 242 9.74 -1.60 4.62
N HIS A 243 11.03 -1.40 4.36
CA HIS A 243 11.57 -1.34 3.01
C HIS A 243 11.51 -2.71 2.31
N ALA A 244 11.75 -3.79 3.04
CA ALA A 244 11.58 -5.16 2.54
C ALA A 244 10.12 -5.44 2.18
N ALA A 245 9.17 -5.07 3.04
CA ALA A 245 7.75 -5.25 2.78
C ALA A 245 7.30 -4.55 1.49
N ILE A 246 7.69 -3.29 1.28
CA ILE A 246 7.38 -2.53 0.06
C ILE A 246 7.94 -3.21 -1.20
N ALA A 247 9.21 -3.63 -1.16
CA ALA A 247 9.84 -4.30 -2.31
C ALA A 247 9.22 -5.67 -2.61
N LEU A 248 8.91 -6.45 -1.57
CA LEU A 248 8.28 -7.77 -1.69
C LEU A 248 6.86 -7.68 -2.24
N MET A 249 6.07 -6.69 -1.81
CA MET A 249 4.74 -6.42 -2.35
C MET A 249 4.80 -6.16 -3.86
N HIS A 250 5.69 -5.27 -4.31
CA HIS A 250 5.85 -5.01 -5.74
C HIS A 250 6.37 -6.23 -6.52
N LEU A 251 7.27 -7.04 -5.95
CA LEU A 251 7.68 -8.32 -6.53
C LEU A 251 6.51 -9.31 -6.63
N GLY A 252 5.60 -9.29 -5.66
CA GLY A 252 4.34 -10.02 -5.69
C GLY A 252 3.47 -9.60 -6.88
N PHE A 253 3.26 -8.30 -7.08
CA PHE A 253 2.52 -7.78 -8.24
C PHE A 253 3.18 -8.13 -9.58
N VAL A 254 4.51 -8.08 -9.66
CA VAL A 254 5.23 -8.49 -10.88
C VAL A 254 5.01 -9.98 -11.16
N ALA A 255 5.07 -10.83 -10.12
CA ALA A 255 4.81 -12.26 -10.27
C ALA A 255 3.35 -12.55 -10.67
N GLU A 256 2.38 -11.85 -10.08
CA GLU A 256 0.96 -11.94 -10.40
C GLU A 256 0.71 -11.55 -11.87
N ARG A 257 1.18 -10.38 -12.30
CA ARG A 257 1.05 -9.91 -13.70
C ARG A 257 1.78 -10.81 -14.70
N SER A 258 2.78 -11.56 -14.26
CA SER A 258 3.48 -12.56 -15.07
C SER A 258 2.80 -13.94 -15.08
N GLY A 259 1.72 -14.13 -14.32
CA GLY A 259 1.00 -15.41 -14.19
C GLY A 259 1.65 -16.42 -13.24
N TYR A 260 2.70 -16.05 -12.52
CA TYR A 260 3.38 -16.93 -11.56
C TYR A 260 2.72 -16.86 -10.18
N LEU A 261 1.47 -17.33 -10.09
CA LEU A 261 0.61 -17.20 -8.89
C LEU A 261 1.24 -17.77 -7.61
N GLU A 262 1.96 -18.88 -7.70
CA GLU A 262 2.73 -19.45 -6.56
C GLU A 262 3.78 -18.49 -6.02
N ARG A 263 4.53 -17.87 -6.93
CA ARG A 263 5.57 -16.91 -6.55
C ARG A 263 4.94 -15.63 -6.00
N ALA A 264 3.83 -15.19 -6.57
CA ALA A 264 3.09 -14.02 -6.08
C ALA A 264 2.64 -14.24 -4.63
N GLU A 265 2.02 -15.39 -4.35
CA GLU A 265 1.57 -15.77 -3.01
C GLU A 265 2.73 -15.79 -2.00
N THR A 266 3.87 -16.40 -2.35
CA THR A 266 5.06 -16.38 -1.48
C THR A 266 5.52 -14.95 -1.19
N ARG A 267 5.60 -14.09 -2.22
CA ARG A 267 6.08 -12.71 -2.05
C ARG A 267 5.13 -11.85 -1.22
N PHE A 268 3.80 -12.01 -1.40
CA PHE A 268 2.82 -11.34 -0.56
C PHE A 268 2.87 -11.84 0.88
N ARG A 269 3.05 -13.15 1.10
CA ARG A 269 3.23 -13.70 2.46
C ARG A 269 4.46 -13.12 3.16
N ASP A 270 5.58 -13.02 2.45
CA ASP A 270 6.81 -12.42 2.99
C ASP A 270 6.58 -10.92 3.28
N ALA A 271 5.88 -10.20 2.38
CA ALA A 271 5.51 -8.80 2.61
C ALA A 271 4.64 -8.63 3.87
N VAL A 272 3.62 -9.47 4.06
CA VAL A 272 2.79 -9.50 5.29
C VAL A 272 3.65 -9.68 6.54
N ALA A 273 4.59 -10.62 6.52
CA ALA A 273 5.47 -10.88 7.66
C ALA A 273 6.31 -9.64 8.02
N HIS A 274 6.93 -8.99 7.03
CA HIS A 274 7.70 -7.78 7.23
C HIS A 274 6.84 -6.57 7.62
N SER A 275 5.65 -6.41 7.03
CA SER A 275 4.71 -5.34 7.41
C SER A 275 4.24 -5.43 8.86
N ARG A 276 4.06 -6.65 9.38
CA ARG A 276 3.75 -6.84 10.81
C ARG A 276 4.91 -6.44 11.72
N LEU A 277 6.15 -6.64 11.29
CA LEU A 277 7.35 -6.24 12.05
C LEU A 277 7.56 -4.73 12.03
N SER A 278 7.36 -4.08 10.88
CA SER A 278 7.48 -2.61 10.76
C SER A 278 6.24 -1.86 11.28
N GLY A 279 5.11 -2.55 11.44
CA GLY A 279 3.83 -1.93 11.72
C GLY A 279 3.23 -1.18 10.52
N ASN A 280 3.68 -1.46 9.29
CA ASN A 280 3.16 -0.80 8.10
C ASN A 280 1.76 -1.30 7.74
N ALA A 281 0.77 -0.54 8.21
CA ALA A 281 -0.67 -0.77 8.04
C ALA A 281 -1.11 -0.87 6.58
N PHE A 282 -0.61 0.06 5.75
CA PHE A 282 -0.99 0.15 4.34
C PHE A 282 -0.50 -1.06 3.55
N ILE A 283 0.78 -1.42 3.69
CA ILE A 283 1.36 -2.55 2.96
C ILE A 283 0.80 -3.88 3.49
N LEU A 284 0.52 -3.99 4.79
CA LEU A 284 -0.12 -5.17 5.37
C LEU A 284 -1.48 -5.43 4.69
N HIS A 285 -2.33 -4.40 4.61
CA HIS A 285 -3.62 -4.48 3.94
C HIS A 285 -3.48 -4.88 2.47
N GLU A 286 -2.67 -4.14 1.72
CA GLU A 286 -2.52 -4.36 0.28
C GLU A 286 -2.01 -5.77 -0.03
N ALA A 287 -1.04 -6.27 0.76
CA ALA A 287 -0.50 -7.61 0.62
C ALA A 287 -1.52 -8.71 1.00
N LEU A 288 -2.35 -8.51 2.04
CA LEU A 288 -3.41 -9.46 2.41
C LEU A 288 -4.50 -9.53 1.34
N VAL A 289 -4.98 -8.39 0.83
CA VAL A 289 -5.98 -8.34 -0.25
C VAL A 289 -5.44 -9.02 -1.51
N SER A 290 -4.19 -8.72 -1.87
CA SER A 290 -3.53 -9.31 -3.04
C SER A 290 -3.33 -10.81 -2.89
N MET A 291 -2.96 -11.29 -1.69
CA MET A 291 -2.87 -12.72 -1.39
C MET A 291 -4.24 -13.40 -1.47
N GLY A 292 -5.30 -12.74 -1.00
CA GLY A 292 -6.69 -13.20 -1.16
C GLY A 292 -7.08 -13.35 -2.63
N ARG A 293 -6.80 -12.34 -3.46
CA ARG A 293 -7.02 -12.38 -4.92
C ARG A 293 -6.24 -13.49 -5.61
N VAL A 294 -4.96 -13.66 -5.30
CA VAL A 294 -4.15 -14.76 -5.84
C VAL A 294 -4.75 -16.10 -5.40
N GLY A 295 -5.22 -16.23 -4.17
CA GLY A 295 -5.93 -17.41 -3.68
C GLY A 295 -7.19 -17.73 -4.49
N LEU A 296 -7.98 -16.70 -4.87
CA LEU A 296 -9.14 -16.83 -5.75
C LEU A 296 -8.74 -17.36 -7.14
N ASP A 297 -7.72 -16.76 -7.76
CA ASP A 297 -7.26 -17.14 -9.10
C ASP A 297 -6.68 -18.57 -9.12
N ARG A 298 -6.19 -19.04 -7.97
CA ARG A 298 -5.73 -20.42 -7.76
C ARG A 298 -6.86 -21.41 -7.44
N GLY A 299 -8.08 -20.94 -7.19
CA GLY A 299 -9.21 -21.77 -6.73
C GLY A 299 -9.16 -22.16 -5.25
N ASN A 300 -8.25 -21.58 -4.47
CA ASN A 300 -8.10 -21.83 -3.03
C ASN A 300 -9.03 -20.92 -2.22
N LEU A 301 -10.35 -21.04 -2.44
CA LEU A 301 -11.35 -20.16 -1.84
C LEU A 301 -11.28 -20.11 -0.31
N ALA A 302 -10.96 -21.23 0.34
CA ALA A 302 -10.82 -21.32 1.79
C ALA A 302 -9.69 -20.46 2.34
N GLU A 303 -8.52 -20.52 1.70
CA GLU A 303 -7.38 -19.75 2.14
C GLU A 303 -7.57 -18.27 1.79
N ALA A 304 -8.09 -17.97 0.59
CA ALA A 304 -8.46 -16.62 0.19
C ALA A 304 -9.40 -15.98 1.21
N MET A 305 -10.46 -16.69 1.62
CA MET A 305 -11.43 -16.17 2.57
C MET A 305 -10.85 -15.92 3.95
N LYS A 306 -9.98 -16.82 4.46
CA LYS A 306 -9.32 -16.61 5.77
C LYS A 306 -8.46 -15.35 5.78
N VAL A 307 -7.65 -15.17 4.74
CA VAL A 307 -6.73 -14.04 4.61
C VAL A 307 -7.51 -12.72 4.46
N LEU A 308 -8.55 -12.71 3.62
CA LEU A 308 -9.42 -11.55 3.47
C LEU A 308 -10.18 -11.24 4.76
N HIS A 309 -10.61 -12.27 5.50
CA HIS A 309 -11.28 -12.07 6.79
C HIS A 309 -10.37 -11.45 7.83
N GLU A 310 -9.10 -11.90 7.91
CA GLU A 310 -8.09 -11.28 8.76
C GLU A 310 -7.92 -9.80 8.41
N CYS A 311 -7.77 -9.49 7.12
CA CYS A 311 -7.66 -8.14 6.60
C CYS A 311 -8.87 -7.26 6.98
N TYR A 312 -10.09 -7.81 6.87
CA TYR A 312 -11.34 -7.16 7.23
C TYR A 312 -11.42 -6.89 8.74
N GLN A 313 -11.08 -7.87 9.59
CA GLN A 313 -11.11 -7.68 11.05
C GLN A 313 -10.14 -6.58 11.47
N TRP A 314 -8.91 -6.60 10.94
CA TRP A 314 -7.91 -5.59 11.20
C TRP A 314 -8.38 -4.19 10.77
N SER A 315 -8.99 -4.05 9.59
CA SER A 315 -9.50 -2.76 9.09
C SER A 315 -10.72 -2.24 9.84
N ARG A 316 -11.45 -3.10 10.57
CA ARG A 316 -12.59 -2.71 11.43
C ARG A 316 -12.12 -2.11 12.76
N GLU A 317 -10.95 -2.51 13.23
CA GLU A 317 -10.33 -1.99 14.46
C GLU A 317 -9.60 -0.66 14.25
N GLU A 318 -9.08 -0.41 13.03
CA GLU A 318 -8.40 0.83 12.67
C GLU A 318 -9.39 1.89 12.12
N PRO A 319 -9.30 3.17 12.54
CA PRO A 319 -10.20 4.24 12.06
C PRO A 319 -10.13 4.55 10.54
N SER A 320 -9.18 3.96 9.80
CA SER A 320 -9.01 4.14 8.35
C SER A 320 -10.04 3.36 7.53
N ARG A 321 -11.22 3.96 7.31
CA ARG A 321 -12.37 3.33 6.63
C ARG A 321 -12.12 2.88 5.18
N TYR A 322 -11.09 3.39 4.50
CA TYR A 322 -10.80 3.09 3.09
C TYR A 322 -10.37 1.63 2.86
N VAL A 323 -9.58 1.10 3.78
CA VAL A 323 -9.00 -0.26 3.80
C VAL A 323 -10.08 -1.36 3.74
N THR A 324 -11.24 -1.13 4.35
CA THR A 324 -12.31 -2.15 4.42
C THR A 324 -12.97 -2.43 3.06
N SER A 325 -12.95 -1.49 2.12
CA SER A 325 -13.67 -1.62 0.84
C SER A 325 -13.04 -2.65 -0.10
N ASP A 326 -11.71 -2.66 -0.21
CA ASP A 326 -11.01 -3.58 -1.12
C ASP A 326 -11.12 -5.04 -0.67
N ALA A 327 -11.10 -5.27 0.65
CA ALA A 327 -11.36 -6.59 1.23
C ALA A 327 -12.77 -7.08 0.90
N LEU A 328 -13.79 -6.20 1.01
CA LEU A 328 -15.17 -6.54 0.64
C LEU A 328 -15.34 -6.81 -0.87
N ILE A 329 -14.64 -6.06 -1.75
CA ILE A 329 -14.62 -6.34 -3.18
C ILE A 329 -14.05 -7.74 -3.44
N ALA A 330 -12.91 -8.08 -2.83
CA ALA A 330 -12.31 -9.39 -2.99
C ALA A 330 -13.21 -10.51 -2.41
N MET A 331 -13.85 -10.30 -1.26
CA MET A 331 -14.82 -11.24 -0.68
C MET A 331 -16.07 -11.42 -1.56
N SER A 332 -16.52 -10.38 -2.28
CA SER A 332 -17.62 -10.52 -3.24
C SER A 332 -17.30 -11.54 -4.34
N LEU A 333 -16.03 -11.61 -4.75
CA LEU A 333 -15.54 -12.60 -5.71
C LEU A 333 -15.39 -14.00 -5.09
N VAL A 334 -15.08 -14.10 -3.79
CA VAL A 334 -15.15 -15.37 -3.04
C VAL A 334 -16.59 -15.90 -3.02
N ALA A 335 -17.56 -15.04 -2.69
CA ALA A 335 -18.99 -15.39 -2.71
C ALA A 335 -19.44 -15.87 -4.09
N LEU A 336 -18.96 -15.21 -5.15
CA LEU A 336 -19.20 -15.65 -6.52
C LEU A 336 -18.59 -17.05 -6.79
N GLY A 337 -17.39 -17.31 -6.27
CA GLY A 337 -16.69 -18.60 -6.38
C GLY A 337 -17.42 -19.76 -5.71
N VAL A 338 -18.08 -19.53 -4.57
CA VAL A 338 -18.97 -20.51 -3.91
C VAL A 338 -20.40 -20.53 -4.48
N ARG A 339 -20.63 -19.79 -5.58
CA ARG A 339 -21.89 -19.68 -6.31
C ARG A 339 -23.04 -19.02 -5.54
N ASP A 340 -22.74 -18.23 -4.50
CA ASP A 340 -23.73 -17.36 -3.87
C ASP A 340 -23.74 -15.98 -4.55
N GLN A 341 -24.48 -15.90 -5.65
CA GLN A 341 -24.64 -14.68 -6.44
C GLN A 341 -25.28 -13.53 -5.63
N LYS A 342 -26.19 -13.85 -4.69
CA LYS A 342 -26.88 -12.82 -3.90
C LYS A 342 -25.93 -12.20 -2.89
N GLN A 343 -25.14 -13.02 -2.20
CA GLN A 343 -24.13 -12.54 -1.28
C GLN A 343 -23.01 -11.78 -2.00
N ALA A 344 -22.58 -12.24 -3.18
CA ALA A 344 -21.61 -11.53 -4.01
C ALA A 344 -22.07 -10.10 -4.33
N VAL A 345 -23.31 -9.93 -4.82
CA VAL A 345 -23.86 -8.60 -5.13
C VAL A 345 -23.98 -7.72 -3.88
N ARG A 346 -24.44 -8.27 -2.75
CA ARG A 346 -24.60 -7.52 -1.49
C ARG A 346 -23.27 -6.98 -0.97
N LEU A 347 -22.24 -7.82 -0.94
CA LEU A 347 -20.90 -7.42 -0.49
C LEU A 347 -20.27 -6.37 -1.42
N LEU A 348 -20.43 -6.53 -2.75
CA LEU A 348 -19.95 -5.53 -3.70
C LEU A 348 -20.67 -4.18 -3.53
N ALA A 349 -21.99 -4.19 -3.37
CA ALA A 349 -22.77 -2.98 -3.14
C ALA A 349 -22.35 -2.27 -1.82
N ALA A 350 -22.17 -3.02 -0.73
CA ALA A 350 -21.68 -2.46 0.53
C ALA A 350 -20.27 -1.85 0.43
N ALA A 351 -19.40 -2.48 -0.38
CA ALA A 351 -18.09 -1.91 -0.69
C ALA A 351 -18.25 -0.56 -1.42
N THR A 352 -19.15 -0.45 -2.40
CA THR A 352 -19.34 0.81 -3.15
C THR A 352 -19.93 1.95 -2.34
N THR A 353 -20.81 1.68 -1.37
CA THR A 353 -21.31 2.73 -0.46
C THR A 353 -20.21 3.25 0.46
N SER A 354 -19.21 2.39 0.76
CA SER A 354 -18.02 2.73 1.54
C SER A 354 -16.96 3.46 0.70
N LEU A 355 -16.90 3.19 -0.62
CA LEU A 355 -16.05 3.85 -1.61
C LEU A 355 -16.53 5.28 -1.91
N LYS A 356 -16.40 6.19 -0.93
CA LYS A 356 -16.42 7.64 -1.22
C LYS A 356 -15.08 8.16 -1.75
N LEU A 357 -14.12 7.30 -2.09
CA LEU A 357 -12.76 7.66 -2.53
C LEU A 357 -12.22 6.76 -3.65
N VAL A 358 -11.16 7.23 -4.31
CA VAL A 358 -10.65 6.88 -5.65
C VAL A 358 -9.99 5.49 -5.77
N MET A 359 -9.51 4.90 -4.68
CA MET A 359 -8.84 3.59 -4.70
C MET A 359 -9.82 2.43 -4.90
N GLY A 360 -9.40 1.36 -5.60
CA GLY A 360 -10.21 0.16 -5.84
C GLY A 360 -11.28 0.28 -6.93
N GLN A 361 -11.34 1.41 -7.67
CA GLN A 361 -12.35 1.60 -8.73
C GLN A 361 -12.22 0.58 -9.87
N LEU A 362 -10.99 0.23 -10.27
CA LEU A 362 -10.77 -0.75 -11.32
C LEU A 362 -11.19 -2.14 -10.86
N GLU A 363 -10.78 -2.54 -9.66
CA GLU A 363 -11.13 -3.80 -9.01
C GLU A 363 -12.64 -3.93 -8.84
N CYS A 364 -13.29 -2.87 -8.36
CA CYS A 364 -14.74 -2.79 -8.23
C CYS A 364 -15.42 -2.96 -9.60
N THR A 365 -14.91 -2.30 -10.64
CA THR A 365 -15.46 -2.42 -12.01
C THR A 365 -15.33 -3.85 -12.53
N VAL A 366 -14.14 -4.45 -12.41
CA VAL A 366 -13.90 -5.85 -12.81
C VAL A 366 -14.80 -6.81 -12.04
N ALA A 367 -14.96 -6.62 -10.72
CA ALA A 367 -15.85 -7.44 -9.91
C ALA A 367 -17.31 -7.26 -10.30
N MET A 368 -17.72 -6.02 -10.57
CA MET A 368 -19.07 -5.69 -11.03
C MET A 368 -19.40 -6.38 -12.35
N ASP A 369 -18.50 -6.32 -13.33
CA ASP A 369 -18.68 -6.98 -14.62
C ASP A 369 -18.83 -8.50 -14.45
N ARG A 370 -17.90 -9.14 -13.71
CA ARG A 370 -17.94 -10.58 -13.43
C ARG A 370 -19.25 -11.01 -12.76
N ILE A 371 -19.72 -10.24 -11.77
CA ILE A 371 -20.94 -10.56 -11.03
C ILE A 371 -22.18 -10.34 -11.91
N ARG A 372 -22.22 -9.26 -12.70
CA ARG A 372 -23.34 -8.95 -13.62
C ARG A 372 -23.49 -10.01 -14.71
N ASP A 373 -22.38 -10.52 -15.24
CA ASP A 373 -22.39 -11.50 -16.34
C ASP A 373 -23.10 -12.81 -15.97
N VAL A 374 -23.03 -13.21 -14.69
CA VAL A 374 -23.58 -14.49 -14.23
C VAL A 374 -24.85 -14.36 -13.39
N THR A 375 -25.23 -13.14 -12.99
CA THR A 375 -26.37 -12.90 -12.09
C THR A 375 -27.58 -12.35 -12.84
N PRO A 376 -28.77 -12.99 -12.79
CA PRO A 376 -29.97 -12.46 -13.41
C PRO A 376 -30.31 -11.05 -12.93
N LYS A 377 -30.63 -10.14 -13.85
CA LYS A 377 -30.88 -8.71 -13.57
C LYS A 377 -31.85 -8.44 -12.40
N PRO A 378 -32.99 -9.15 -12.24
CA PRO A 378 -33.86 -8.94 -11.08
C PRO A 378 -33.20 -9.30 -9.75
N VAL A 379 -32.42 -10.39 -9.72
CA VAL A 379 -31.66 -10.83 -8.53
C VAL A 379 -30.58 -9.83 -8.19
N PHE A 380 -29.87 -9.33 -9.21
CA PHE A 380 -28.84 -8.30 -9.04
C PHE A 380 -29.45 -7.04 -8.42
N ASN A 381 -30.51 -6.48 -9.00
CA ASN A 381 -31.10 -5.23 -8.51
C ASN A 381 -31.56 -5.33 -7.05
N THR A 382 -32.28 -6.40 -6.69
CA THR A 382 -32.75 -6.59 -5.31
C THR A 382 -31.59 -6.78 -4.32
N ALA A 383 -30.57 -7.55 -4.68
CA ALA A 383 -29.40 -7.75 -3.83
C ALA A 383 -28.55 -6.47 -3.71
N TRP A 384 -28.44 -5.69 -4.78
CA TRP A 384 -27.72 -4.42 -4.80
C TRP A 384 -28.36 -3.41 -3.84
N GLU A 385 -29.68 -3.20 -3.99
CA GLU A 385 -30.48 -2.32 -3.13
C GLU A 385 -30.44 -2.71 -1.65
N HIS A 386 -30.29 -4.01 -1.36
CA HIS A 386 -30.09 -4.48 0.00
C HIS A 386 -28.68 -4.14 0.49
N GLY A 387 -27.66 -4.45 -0.32
CA GLY A 387 -26.27 -4.19 0.03
C GLY A 387 -25.96 -2.72 0.29
N GLU A 388 -26.55 -1.81 -0.48
CA GLU A 388 -26.41 -0.35 -0.28
C GLU A 388 -26.94 0.14 1.08
N ARG A 389 -27.88 -0.61 1.68
CA ARG A 389 -28.56 -0.24 2.93
C ARG A 389 -28.03 -0.99 4.16
N MET A 390 -27.10 -1.92 3.99
CA MET A 390 -26.58 -2.72 5.09
C MET A 390 -25.84 -1.84 6.10
N SER A 391 -26.19 -2.02 7.37
CA SER A 391 -25.40 -1.54 8.50
C SER A 391 -24.11 -2.35 8.66
N TRP A 392 -23.14 -1.82 9.39
CA TRP A 392 -21.90 -2.55 9.68
C TRP A 392 -22.13 -3.90 10.37
N THR A 393 -23.14 -4.00 11.24
CA THR A 393 -23.52 -5.27 11.87
C THR A 393 -24.03 -6.29 10.86
N GLU A 394 -24.78 -5.85 9.85
CA GLU A 394 -25.26 -6.73 8.77
C GLU A 394 -24.11 -7.13 7.84
N ILE A 395 -23.16 -6.22 7.55
CA ILE A 395 -21.94 -6.55 6.81
C ILE A 395 -21.11 -7.60 7.58
N ASP A 396 -20.92 -7.42 8.89
CA ASP A 396 -20.20 -8.37 9.74
C ASP A 396 -20.86 -9.78 9.69
N ALA A 397 -22.21 -9.83 9.69
CA ALA A 397 -22.95 -11.07 9.56
C ALA A 397 -22.80 -11.73 8.18
N GLU A 398 -22.83 -10.95 7.09
CA GLU A 398 -22.58 -11.45 5.73
C GLU A 398 -21.16 -12.04 5.60
N VAL A 399 -20.15 -11.32 6.10
CA VAL A 399 -18.75 -11.78 6.09
C VAL A 399 -18.59 -13.07 6.90
N ALA A 400 -19.19 -13.15 8.09
CA ALA A 400 -19.14 -14.35 8.92
C ALA A 400 -19.86 -15.55 8.26
N SER A 401 -21.01 -15.31 7.64
CA SER A 401 -21.75 -16.34 6.88
C SER A 401 -20.94 -16.87 5.71
N LEU A 402 -20.28 -15.97 4.95
CA LEU A 402 -19.43 -16.37 3.83
C LEU A 402 -18.24 -17.22 4.30
N LEU A 403 -17.60 -16.83 5.40
CA LEU A 403 -16.50 -17.59 5.98
C LEU A 403 -16.96 -19.01 6.37
N GLY A 404 -18.10 -19.13 7.06
CA GLY A 404 -18.68 -20.44 7.40
C GLY A 404 -18.98 -21.27 6.16
N HIS A 405 -19.66 -20.68 5.17
CA HIS A 405 -20.02 -21.35 3.92
C HIS A 405 -18.79 -21.90 3.19
N VAL A 406 -17.73 -21.09 3.07
CA VAL A 406 -16.47 -21.47 2.41
C VAL A 406 -15.77 -22.60 3.18
N LEU A 407 -15.69 -22.53 4.51
CA LEU A 407 -15.02 -23.55 5.32
C LEU A 407 -15.78 -24.89 5.29
N ASP A 408 -17.11 -24.85 5.29
CA ASP A 408 -17.96 -26.04 5.16
C ASP A 408 -17.80 -26.71 3.79
N HIS A 409 -17.56 -25.93 2.73
CA HIS A 409 -17.32 -26.45 1.38
C HIS A 409 -15.85 -26.83 1.12
N ALA A 410 -14.93 -26.43 2.01
CA ALA A 410 -13.50 -26.74 1.92
C ALA A 410 -13.14 -28.11 2.52
N ALA A 411 -13.98 -28.68 3.38
CA ALA A 411 -13.76 -29.99 3.99
C ALA A 411 -14.53 -31.11 3.24
N PRO A 412 -13.89 -32.21 2.77
CA PRO A 412 -12.49 -32.43 2.45
C PRO A 412 -12.26 -32.43 0.92
N ALA A 413 -11.64 -31.38 0.40
CA ALA A 413 -10.90 -31.41 -0.87
C ALA A 413 -9.39 -31.68 -0.67
N ALA A 414 -8.99 -32.19 0.50
CA ALA A 414 -7.61 -32.52 0.85
C ALA A 414 -7.04 -33.79 0.15
N ALA A 415 -7.55 -34.16 -1.04
CA ALA A 415 -7.11 -35.37 -1.74
C ALA A 415 -6.87 -35.24 -3.25
N VAL A 416 -6.84 -34.03 -3.82
CA VAL A 416 -6.47 -33.87 -5.25
C VAL A 416 -5.52 -32.68 -5.47
N SER A 417 -4.38 -32.67 -4.79
CA SER A 417 -3.17 -32.07 -5.36
C SER A 417 -2.68 -32.97 -6.49
N GLY A 418 -3.22 -32.79 -7.70
CA GLY A 418 -2.83 -33.59 -8.86
C GLY A 418 -2.84 -32.77 -10.13
N ASP A 419 -1.72 -32.76 -10.85
CA ASP A 419 -1.62 -32.22 -12.21
C ASP A 419 -2.74 -32.84 -13.09
N PRO A 420 -3.59 -32.02 -13.74
CA PRO A 420 -4.74 -32.49 -14.53
C PRO A 420 -4.35 -33.38 -15.71
N ARG A 421 -3.05 -33.46 -16.06
CA ARG A 421 -2.53 -34.33 -17.12
C ARG A 421 -2.48 -35.81 -16.72
N LEU A 422 -2.53 -36.14 -15.43
CA LEU A 422 -2.46 -37.53 -14.96
C LEU A 422 -3.84 -38.10 -14.60
N THR A 423 -4.13 -39.27 -15.15
CA THR A 423 -5.31 -40.05 -14.76
C THR A 423 -5.25 -40.41 -13.26
N PRO A 424 -6.40 -40.69 -12.61
CA PRO A 424 -6.42 -41.14 -11.21
C PRO A 424 -5.48 -42.33 -10.96
N ARG A 425 -5.42 -43.27 -11.91
CA ARG A 425 -4.59 -44.46 -11.79
C ARG A 425 -3.09 -44.16 -11.93
N GLU A 426 -2.71 -43.26 -12.83
CA GLU A 426 -1.33 -42.80 -12.96
C GLU A 426 -0.86 -42.04 -11.71
N ARG A 427 -1.75 -41.31 -11.03
CA ARG A 427 -1.45 -40.64 -9.75
C ARG A 427 -1.19 -41.64 -8.61
N GLU A 428 -2.00 -42.70 -8.51
CA GLU A 428 -1.78 -43.78 -7.55
C GLU A 428 -0.41 -44.46 -7.76
N VAL A 429 -0.07 -44.76 -9.02
CA VAL A 429 1.23 -45.34 -9.37
C VAL A 429 2.36 -44.36 -9.04
N LEU A 430 2.22 -43.07 -9.36
CA LEU A 430 3.22 -42.05 -9.08
C LEU A 430 3.47 -41.85 -7.57
N ARG A 431 2.42 -41.92 -6.74
CA ARG A 431 2.55 -41.87 -5.28
C ARG A 431 3.39 -43.03 -4.76
N LEU A 432 3.09 -44.25 -5.20
CA LEU A 432 3.83 -45.45 -4.78
C LEU A 432 5.28 -45.47 -5.32
N VAL A 433 5.53 -44.84 -6.47
CA VAL A 433 6.89 -44.59 -6.99
C VAL A 433 7.65 -43.63 -6.06
N ALA A 434 7.00 -42.57 -5.57
CA ALA A 434 7.59 -41.61 -4.64
C ALA A 434 7.84 -42.18 -3.25
N GLU A 435 7.02 -43.15 -2.80
CA GLU A 435 7.28 -43.99 -1.62
C GLU A 435 8.43 -44.99 -1.80
N GLY A 436 9.07 -45.05 -2.98
CA GLY A 436 10.21 -45.91 -3.26
C GLY A 436 9.86 -47.38 -3.55
N LYS A 437 8.58 -47.70 -3.81
CA LYS A 437 8.16 -49.09 -4.11
C LYS A 437 8.66 -49.53 -5.49
N SER A 438 8.95 -50.83 -5.66
CA SER A 438 9.29 -51.44 -6.95
C SER A 438 8.05 -51.67 -7.81
N ASN A 439 8.20 -51.86 -9.14
CA ASN A 439 7.05 -52.13 -10.02
C ASN A 439 6.24 -53.37 -9.58
N ARG A 440 6.93 -54.41 -9.11
CA ARG A 440 6.29 -55.59 -8.52
C ARG A 440 5.47 -55.26 -7.26
N ALA A 441 6.04 -54.53 -6.31
CA ALA A 441 5.34 -54.14 -5.09
C ALA A 441 4.15 -53.20 -5.35
N ILE A 442 4.25 -52.35 -6.38
CA ILE A 442 3.13 -51.52 -6.85
C ILE A 442 2.05 -52.39 -7.49
N GLY A 443 2.44 -53.39 -8.29
CA GLY A 443 1.53 -54.34 -8.92
C GLY A 443 0.72 -55.11 -7.89
N ASP A 444 1.40 -55.61 -6.84
CA ASP A 444 0.78 -56.29 -5.71
C ASP A 444 -0.17 -55.35 -4.95
N ALA A 445 0.25 -54.11 -4.66
CA ALA A 445 -0.56 -53.12 -3.94
C ALA A 445 -1.81 -52.68 -4.71
N LEU A 446 -1.74 -52.66 -6.03
CA LEU A 446 -2.81 -52.17 -6.90
C LEU A 446 -3.58 -53.29 -7.61
N SER A 447 -3.28 -54.57 -7.32
CA SER A 447 -3.86 -55.75 -7.97
C SER A 447 -3.77 -55.72 -9.51
N ILE A 448 -2.62 -55.33 -10.04
CA ILE A 448 -2.32 -55.29 -11.49
C ILE A 448 -0.96 -55.93 -11.79
N SER A 449 -0.74 -56.33 -13.05
CA SER A 449 0.53 -56.96 -13.43
C SER A 449 1.70 -55.98 -13.36
N GLU A 450 2.91 -56.47 -13.07
CA GLU A 450 4.14 -55.67 -13.07
C GLU A 450 4.36 -54.93 -14.39
N ARG A 451 4.04 -55.58 -15.53
CA ARG A 451 4.08 -54.98 -16.87
C ARG A 451 3.10 -53.83 -17.05
N THR A 452 1.93 -53.89 -16.38
CA THR A 452 0.95 -52.80 -16.38
C THR A 452 1.48 -51.59 -15.61
N VAL A 453 2.18 -51.81 -14.50
CA VAL A 453 2.85 -50.73 -13.73
C VAL A 453 3.95 -50.08 -14.55
N GLU A 454 4.78 -50.88 -15.23
CA GLU A 454 5.84 -50.37 -16.09
C GLU A 454 5.29 -49.44 -17.18
N ASN A 455 4.20 -49.84 -17.84
CA ASN A 455 3.51 -48.99 -18.81
C ASN A 455 3.01 -47.69 -18.16
N HIS A 456 2.34 -47.75 -17.00
CA HIS A 456 1.90 -46.54 -16.29
C HIS A 456 3.06 -45.60 -15.97
N VAL A 457 4.20 -46.12 -15.52
CA VAL A 457 5.40 -45.30 -15.25
C VAL A 457 5.91 -44.63 -16.53
N GLN A 458 5.97 -45.34 -17.66
CA GLN A 458 6.37 -44.75 -18.94
C GLN A 458 5.40 -43.64 -19.39
N HIS A 459 4.10 -43.86 -19.25
CA HIS A 459 3.09 -42.85 -19.58
C HIS A 459 3.19 -41.61 -18.68
N ILE A 460 3.47 -41.79 -17.39
CA ILE A 460 3.71 -40.69 -16.44
C ILE A 460 4.93 -39.88 -16.85
N LEU A 461 6.06 -40.55 -17.15
CA LEU A 461 7.29 -39.88 -17.59
C LEU A 461 7.07 -39.07 -18.87
N ALA A 462 6.39 -39.64 -19.86
CA ALA A 462 6.07 -38.96 -21.12
C ALA A 462 5.14 -37.75 -20.90
N ARG A 463 4.10 -37.86 -20.06
CA ARG A 463 3.14 -36.78 -19.82
C ARG A 463 3.70 -35.64 -18.98
N LEU A 464 4.60 -35.94 -18.05
CA LEU A 464 5.26 -34.95 -17.20
C LEU A 464 6.57 -34.42 -17.81
N ASN A 465 6.97 -34.93 -18.98
CA ASN A 465 8.25 -34.63 -19.63
C ASN A 465 9.45 -34.86 -18.71
N LEU A 466 9.51 -36.04 -18.10
CA LEU A 466 10.53 -36.45 -17.13
C LEU A 466 11.36 -37.60 -17.70
N GLU A 467 12.66 -37.57 -17.44
CA GLU A 467 13.61 -38.51 -18.07
C GLU A 467 13.86 -39.80 -17.25
N SER A 468 13.41 -39.86 -15.99
CA SER A 468 13.66 -41.02 -15.14
C SER A 468 12.63 -41.21 -14.02
N ARG A 469 12.50 -42.46 -13.54
CA ARG A 469 11.68 -42.82 -12.37
C ARG A 469 12.04 -41.98 -11.14
N THR A 470 13.33 -41.69 -10.94
CA THR A 470 13.81 -40.85 -9.84
C THR A 470 13.32 -39.42 -10.00
N ALA A 471 13.35 -38.87 -11.22
CA ALA A 471 12.77 -37.55 -11.51
C ALA A 471 11.26 -37.53 -11.23
N ALA A 472 10.52 -38.60 -11.55
CA ALA A 472 9.10 -38.74 -11.21
C ALA A 472 8.86 -38.78 -9.70
N ALA A 473 9.68 -39.52 -8.93
CA ALA A 473 9.60 -39.55 -7.48
C ALA A 473 9.87 -38.17 -6.85
N THR A 474 10.92 -37.48 -7.29
CA THR A 474 11.24 -36.11 -6.81
C THR A 474 10.15 -35.10 -7.19
N TRP A 475 9.60 -35.23 -8.40
CA TRP A 475 8.50 -34.38 -8.87
C TRP A 475 7.26 -34.57 -7.97
N ALA A 476 6.90 -35.80 -7.62
CA ALA A 476 5.74 -36.09 -6.79
C ALA A 476 5.85 -35.52 -5.37
N VAL A 477 7.04 -35.59 -4.75
CA VAL A 477 7.30 -34.98 -3.43
C VAL A 477 7.18 -33.45 -3.50
N ARG A 478 7.74 -32.82 -4.55
CA ARG A 478 7.66 -31.36 -4.74
C ARG A 478 6.24 -30.84 -4.94
N HIS A 479 5.33 -31.68 -5.45
CA HIS A 479 3.94 -31.32 -5.72
C HIS A 479 2.96 -31.86 -4.67
N GLY A 480 3.46 -32.35 -3.52
CA GLY A 480 2.64 -32.76 -2.37
C GLY A 480 1.77 -34.00 -2.63
N LEU A 481 2.27 -34.97 -3.39
CA LEU A 481 1.59 -36.27 -3.60
C LEU A 481 1.94 -37.30 -2.51
N VAL A 482 3.04 -37.08 -1.77
CA VAL A 482 3.54 -37.86 -0.62
C VAL A 482 4.02 -36.91 0.46
#